data_AF-A0A7K1SVR1-F1
#
_entry.id   AF-A0A7K1SVR1-F1
#
_cell.length_a   1.000
_cell.length_b   1.000
_cell.length_c   1.000
_cell.angle_alpha   90.00
_cell.angle_beta   90.00
_cell.angle_gamma   90.00
#
_symmetry.space_group_name_H-M   'P 1'
#
loop_
_entity.id
_entity.type
_entity.pdbx_description
1 polymer ?
#
loop_
_entity_poly.entity_id
_entity_poly.type
_entity_poly.pdbx_seq_one_letter_code
_entity_poly.pdbx_strand_id
1 'polypeptide(L)'
;MNLQTQDFLFTILHLVIIGFNLFGWIWKPTRKLHFIFILLTAASWFVLGIWFGIGYCPITDWQWQVKEKLGEHNLPNSFIKYYADQISGKAIDASFIDTLTALCFFLAAMLSVYVNFFKKKDYKVAKEL
;
A
#
# COMPACT_ATOMS: atom_id res chain seq x y z
N MET A 1 9.46 12.21 -21.26
CA MET A 1 8.09 11.88 -20.81
C MET A 1 7.53 13.12 -20.13
N ASN A 2 6.27 13.47 -20.39
CA ASN A 2 5.66 14.66 -19.81
C ASN A 2 5.46 14.45 -18.29
N LEU A 3 5.71 15.46 -17.46
CA LEU A 3 5.61 15.35 -15.99
C LEU A 3 4.21 14.93 -15.53
N GLN A 4 3.17 15.41 -16.23
CA GLN A 4 1.77 15.02 -15.99
C GLN A 4 1.51 13.52 -16.21
N THR A 5 2.17 12.92 -17.22
CA THR A 5 2.05 11.48 -17.47
C THR A 5 2.69 10.67 -16.36
N GLN A 6 3.80 11.15 -15.78
CA GLN A 6 4.45 10.49 -14.65
C GLN A 6 3.57 10.52 -13.41
N ASP A 7 2.98 11.67 -13.07
CA ASP A 7 2.05 11.79 -11.95
C ASP A 7 0.85 10.83 -12.08
N PHE A 8 0.26 10.77 -13.28
CA PHE A 8 -0.84 9.85 -13.57
C PHE A 8 -0.43 8.37 -13.46
N LEU A 9 0.74 8.01 -13.99
CA LEU A 9 1.26 6.65 -13.89
C LEU A 9 1.54 6.24 -12.45
N PHE A 10 2.15 7.13 -11.64
CA PHE A 10 2.39 6.86 -10.23
C PHE A 10 1.09 6.71 -9.44
N THR A 11 0.09 7.54 -9.73
CA THR A 11 -1.25 7.43 -9.13
C THR A 11 -1.88 6.07 -9.42
N ILE A 12 -1.90 5.65 -10.68
CA ILE A 12 -2.45 4.33 -11.07
C ILE A 12 -1.65 3.21 -10.40
N LEU A 13 -0.33 3.26 -10.48
CA LEU A 13 0.54 2.24 -9.88
C LEU A 13 0.26 2.10 -8.38
N HIS A 14 0.14 3.24 -7.68
CA HIS A 14 -0.12 3.27 -6.25
C HIS A 14 -1.50 2.69 -5.91
N LEU A 15 -2.54 3.06 -6.66
CA LEU A 15 -3.89 2.50 -6.50
C LEU A 15 -3.93 0.99 -6.79
N VAL A 16 -3.19 0.52 -7.81
CA VAL A 16 -3.06 -0.91 -8.11
C VAL A 16 -2.38 -1.64 -6.96
N ILE A 17 -1.34 -1.08 -6.35
CA ILE A 17 -0.65 -1.69 -5.20
C ILE A 17 -1.57 -1.76 -3.98
N ILE A 18 -2.31 -0.70 -3.66
CA ILE A 18 -3.27 -0.69 -2.56
C ILE A 18 -4.38 -1.70 -2.83
N GLY A 19 -4.98 -1.68 -4.02
CA GLY A 19 -6.02 -2.62 -4.42
C GLY A 19 -5.53 -4.07 -4.38
N PHE A 20 -4.30 -4.31 -4.83
CA PHE A 20 -3.70 -5.64 -4.78
C PHE A 20 -3.43 -6.09 -3.34
N ASN A 21 -2.96 -5.22 -2.45
CA ASN A 21 -2.81 -5.56 -1.02
C ASN A 21 -4.15 -5.78 -0.30
N LEU A 22 -5.24 -5.16 -0.75
CA LEU A 22 -6.57 -5.34 -0.14
C LEU A 22 -7.32 -6.55 -0.67
N PHE A 23 -7.20 -6.85 -1.97
CA PHE A 23 -8.00 -7.88 -2.65
C PHE A 23 -7.19 -9.07 -3.18
N GLY A 24 -5.85 -8.98 -3.20
CA GLY A 24 -4.98 -10.00 -3.80
C GLY A 24 -4.96 -11.34 -3.05
N TRP A 25 -5.48 -11.40 -1.82
CA TRP A 25 -5.67 -12.63 -1.06
C TRP A 25 -6.86 -13.49 -1.55
N ILE A 26 -7.81 -12.89 -2.29
CA ILE A 26 -9.03 -13.56 -2.76
C ILE A 26 -8.67 -14.71 -3.72
N TRP A 27 -7.78 -14.46 -4.69
CA TRP A 27 -7.47 -15.40 -5.75
C TRP A 27 -6.37 -16.41 -5.35
N LYS A 28 -6.58 -17.73 -5.58
CA LYS A 28 -5.64 -18.79 -5.15
C LYS A 28 -4.21 -18.64 -5.71
N PRO A 29 -3.97 -18.52 -7.03
CA PRO A 29 -2.65 -18.23 -7.60
C PRO A 29 -1.98 -16.95 -7.10
N THR A 30 -2.72 -15.88 -6.82
CA THR A 30 -2.11 -14.59 -6.44
C THR A 30 -1.68 -14.53 -4.98
N ARG A 31 -2.09 -15.48 -4.12
CA ARG A 31 -1.76 -15.46 -2.68
C ARG A 31 -0.27 -15.39 -2.36
N LYS A 32 0.57 -16.10 -3.13
CA LYS A 32 2.02 -16.02 -2.95
C LYS A 32 2.55 -14.64 -3.32
N LEU A 33 2.05 -14.09 -4.42
CA LEU A 33 2.43 -12.76 -4.89
C LEU A 33 1.95 -11.68 -3.90
N HIS A 34 0.72 -11.80 -3.41
CA HIS A 34 0.14 -10.96 -2.36
C HIS A 34 1.02 -10.94 -1.11
N PHE A 35 1.49 -12.12 -0.66
CA PHE A 35 2.38 -12.19 0.49
C PHE A 35 3.71 -11.47 0.25
N ILE A 36 4.29 -11.60 -0.95
CA ILE A 36 5.50 -10.84 -1.34
C ILE A 36 5.22 -9.34 -1.33
N PHE A 37 4.08 -8.90 -1.88
CA PHE A 37 3.69 -7.49 -1.86
C PHE A 37 3.51 -6.95 -0.44
N ILE A 38 2.87 -7.70 0.45
CA ILE A 38 2.77 -7.33 1.86
C ILE A 38 4.15 -7.25 2.51
N LEU A 39 5.07 -8.18 2.23
CA LEU A 39 6.43 -8.09 2.74
C LEU A 39 7.17 -6.86 2.20
N LEU A 40 7.00 -6.51 0.92
CA LEU A 40 7.60 -5.31 0.33
C LEU A 40 7.03 -4.02 0.93
N THR A 41 5.71 -3.97 1.16
CA THR A 41 5.06 -2.84 1.84
C THR A 41 5.53 -2.75 3.29
N ALA A 42 5.58 -3.87 4.01
CA ALA A 42 6.08 -3.93 5.37
C ALA A 42 7.55 -3.49 5.42
N ALA A 43 8.40 -3.97 4.51
CA ALA A 43 9.78 -3.53 4.41
C ALA A 43 9.88 -2.03 4.15
N SER A 44 9.03 -1.47 3.28
CA SER A 44 8.99 -0.03 3.07
C SER A 44 8.60 0.72 4.34
N TRP A 45 7.61 0.23 5.09
CA TRP A 45 7.15 0.87 6.32
C TRP A 45 8.12 0.71 7.51
N PHE A 46 8.74 -0.45 7.68
CA PHE A 46 9.64 -0.71 8.79
C PHE A 46 11.07 -0.25 8.51
N VAL A 47 11.55 -0.35 7.27
CA VAL A 47 12.91 0.09 6.93
C VAL A 47 12.93 1.58 6.66
N LEU A 48 12.06 2.06 5.77
CA LEU A 48 12.04 3.49 5.41
C LEU A 48 11.21 4.30 6.41
N GLY A 49 10.19 3.72 7.02
CA GLY A 49 9.39 4.45 8.02
C GLY A 49 10.12 4.73 9.34
N ILE A 50 11.26 4.09 9.62
CA ILE A 50 12.17 4.54 10.70
C ILE A 50 12.70 5.95 10.42
N TRP A 51 12.88 6.32 9.16
CA TRP A 51 13.45 7.60 8.73
C TRP A 51 12.37 8.60 8.33
N PHE A 52 11.34 8.15 7.62
CA PHE A 52 10.34 9.00 6.99
C PHE A 52 8.94 8.94 7.64
N GLY A 53 8.74 8.05 8.62
CA GLY A 53 7.47 7.87 9.33
C GLY A 53 6.72 6.58 8.98
N ILE A 54 5.90 6.10 9.93
CA ILE A 54 5.06 4.91 9.75
C ILE A 54 4.09 5.18 8.60
N GLY A 55 4.06 4.32 7.59
CA GLY A 55 3.20 4.54 6.42
C GLY A 55 3.95 4.86 5.13
N TYR A 56 5.25 5.12 5.21
CA TYR A 56 6.02 5.63 4.08
C TYR A 56 6.01 4.70 2.86
N CYS A 57 5.73 5.28 1.69
CA CYS A 57 5.82 4.61 0.40
C CYS A 57 6.79 5.36 -0.53
N PRO A 58 7.86 4.71 -1.04
CA PRO A 58 8.81 5.37 -1.94
C PRO A 58 8.18 5.83 -3.26
N ILE A 59 7.07 5.21 -3.68
CA ILE A 59 6.33 5.63 -4.89
C ILE A 59 5.68 6.99 -4.67
N THR A 60 5.15 7.25 -3.47
CA THR A 60 4.58 8.56 -3.12
C THR A 60 5.65 9.63 -3.10
N ASP A 61 6.83 9.33 -2.57
CA ASP A 61 7.96 10.27 -2.56
C ASP A 61 8.41 10.63 -3.98
N TRP A 62 8.54 9.63 -4.86
CA TRP A 62 8.82 9.90 -6.28
C TRP A 62 7.71 10.70 -6.96
N GLN A 63 6.45 10.42 -6.62
CA GLN A 63 5.33 11.20 -7.12
C GLN A 63 5.41 12.66 -6.65
N TRP A 64 5.82 12.91 -5.40
CA TRP A 64 5.98 14.25 -4.86
C TRP A 64 7.11 15.00 -5.53
N GLN A 65 8.23 14.34 -5.80
CA GLN A 65 9.31 14.96 -6.59
C GLN A 65 8.84 15.37 -8.00
N VAL A 66 7.90 14.63 -8.61
CA VAL A 66 7.29 15.02 -9.89
C VAL A 66 6.33 16.20 -9.71
N LYS A 67 5.50 16.18 -8.68
CA LYS A 67 4.55 17.26 -8.38
C LYS A 67 5.23 18.57 -7.97
N GLU A 68 6.32 18.52 -7.22
CA GLU A 68 7.15 19.69 -6.91
C GLU A 68 7.71 20.32 -8.20
N LYS A 69 8.15 19.49 -9.16
CA LYS A 69 8.58 19.98 -10.49
C LYS A 69 7.44 20.56 -11.32
N LEU A 70 6.19 20.19 -11.02
CA LEU A 70 4.99 20.78 -11.60
C LEU A 70 4.55 22.07 -10.88
N GLY A 71 5.21 22.45 -9.78
CA GLY A 71 4.92 23.66 -9.00
C GLY A 71 3.92 23.46 -7.87
N GLU A 72 3.55 22.21 -7.52
CA GLU A 72 2.78 21.93 -6.31
C GLU A 72 3.70 21.91 -5.08
N HIS A 73 3.35 22.68 -4.05
CA HIS A 73 4.09 22.77 -2.79
C HIS A 73 3.15 22.50 -1.60
N ASN A 74 3.71 22.10 -0.45
CA ASN A 74 2.98 21.65 0.75
C ASN A 74 2.23 20.32 0.57
N LEU A 75 2.86 19.37 -0.12
CA LEU A 75 2.32 18.02 -0.27
C LEU A 75 2.40 17.26 1.07
N PRO A 76 1.33 16.58 1.50
CA PRO A 76 1.35 15.81 2.74
C PRO A 76 2.17 14.53 2.55
N ASN A 77 2.81 14.04 3.61
CA ASN A 77 3.64 12.82 3.54
C ASN A 77 2.87 11.56 3.07
N SER A 78 1.55 11.51 3.27
CA SER A 78 0.71 10.37 2.91
C SER A 78 -0.12 10.62 1.66
N PHE A 79 0.01 9.72 0.67
CA PHE A 79 -0.79 9.72 -0.56
C PHE A 79 -2.30 9.70 -0.27
N ILE A 80 -2.72 8.85 0.66
CA ILE A 80 -4.13 8.73 1.05
C ILE A 80 -4.61 10.04 1.65
N LYS A 81 -3.80 10.74 2.45
CA LYS A 81 -4.13 12.06 2.98
C LYS A 81 -4.28 13.07 1.84
N TYR A 82 -3.34 13.14 0.91
CA TYR A 82 -3.43 14.06 -0.23
C TYR A 82 -4.75 13.90 -0.99
N TYR A 83 -5.13 12.67 -1.34
CA TYR A 83 -6.38 12.42 -2.03
C TYR A 83 -7.61 12.61 -1.14
N ALA A 84 -7.52 12.27 0.16
CA ALA A 84 -8.61 12.49 1.09
C ALA A 84 -8.90 13.98 1.31
N ASP A 85 -7.86 14.80 1.43
CA ASP A 85 -7.96 16.26 1.56
C ASP A 85 -8.52 16.86 0.27
N GLN A 86 -8.08 16.40 -0.90
CA GLN A 86 -8.58 16.87 -2.20
C GLN A 86 -10.05 16.50 -2.44
N ILE A 87 -10.47 15.29 -2.08
CA ILE A 87 -11.86 14.85 -2.26
C ILE A 87 -12.78 15.48 -1.22
N SER A 88 -12.33 15.60 0.03
CA SER A 88 -13.15 16.11 1.14
C SER A 88 -13.17 17.63 1.21
N GLY A 89 -12.20 18.31 0.58
CA GLY A 89 -12.00 19.76 0.68
C GLY A 89 -11.66 20.23 2.10
N LYS A 90 -11.26 19.32 2.99
CA LYS A 90 -10.96 19.58 4.42
C LYS A 90 -9.61 18.96 4.76
N ALA A 91 -8.82 19.64 5.59
CA ALA A 91 -7.58 19.10 6.13
C ALA A 91 -7.89 18.01 7.15
N ILE A 92 -7.89 16.75 6.71
CA ILE A 92 -8.07 15.60 7.60
C ILE A 92 -6.76 15.39 8.37
N ASP A 93 -6.90 14.99 9.64
CA ASP A 93 -5.76 14.70 10.49
C ASP A 93 -4.90 13.59 9.87
N ALA A 94 -3.60 13.86 9.72
CA ALA A 94 -2.67 12.91 9.10
C ALA A 94 -2.55 11.63 9.92
N SER A 95 -2.47 11.77 11.24
CA SER A 95 -2.32 10.65 12.16
C SER A 95 -3.51 9.70 12.08
N PHE A 96 -4.73 10.23 11.89
CA PHE A 96 -5.92 9.41 11.69
C PHE A 96 -5.84 8.57 10.40
N ILE A 97 -5.48 9.19 9.28
CA ILE A 97 -5.34 8.51 7.98
C ILE A 97 -4.21 7.47 8.02
N ASP A 98 -3.09 7.81 8.64
CA ASP A 98 -1.94 6.92 8.77
C ASP A 98 -2.27 5.71 9.65
N THR A 99 -2.97 5.94 10.77
CA THR A 99 -3.45 4.88 11.66
C THR A 99 -4.44 3.96 10.95
N LEU A 100 -5.39 4.52 10.20
CA LEU A 100 -6.37 3.74 9.45
C LEU A 100 -5.67 2.88 8.37
N THR A 101 -4.71 3.47 7.65
CA THR A 101 -3.93 2.76 6.64
C THR A 101 -3.12 1.64 7.27
N ALA A 102 -2.50 1.89 8.43
CA ALA A 102 -1.74 0.89 9.16
C ALA A 102 -2.61 -0.27 9.63
N LEU A 103 -3.80 0.02 10.12
CA LEU A 103 -4.74 -0.98 10.60
C LEU A 103 -5.27 -1.84 9.45
N CYS A 104 -5.64 -1.23 8.32
CA CYS A 104 -6.02 -1.95 7.10
C CYS A 104 -4.89 -2.85 6.58
N PHE A 105 -3.66 -2.34 6.56
CA PHE A 105 -2.49 -3.11 6.15
C PHE A 105 -2.22 -4.28 7.09
N PHE A 106 -2.31 -4.07 8.41
CA PHE A 106 -2.13 -5.11 9.40
C PHE A 106 -3.16 -6.23 9.26
N LEU A 107 -4.44 -5.88 9.05
CA LEU A 107 -5.50 -6.86 8.77
C LEU A 107 -5.22 -7.64 7.49
N ALA A 108 -4.80 -6.97 6.40
CA ALA A 108 -4.42 -7.63 5.16
C ALA A 108 -3.22 -8.57 5.34
N ALA A 109 -2.24 -8.18 6.15
CA ALA A 109 -1.08 -9.00 6.49
C ALA A 109 -1.47 -10.25 7.27
N MET A 110 -2.32 -10.11 8.30
CA MET A 110 -2.86 -11.24 9.05
C MET A 110 -3.64 -12.19 8.14
N LEU A 111 -4.50 -11.68 7.27
CA LEU A 111 -5.24 -12.48 6.29
C LEU A 111 -4.29 -13.20 5.33
N SER A 112 -3.24 -12.54 4.85
CA SER A 112 -2.25 -13.17 3.98
C SER A 112 -1.50 -14.31 4.65
N VAL A 113 -1.12 -14.13 5.92
CA VAL A 113 -0.50 -15.20 6.73
C VAL A 113 -1.49 -16.34 6.93
N TYR A 114 -2.72 -16.04 7.34
CA TYR A 114 -3.75 -17.05 7.57
C TYR A 114 -4.01 -17.90 6.31
N VAL A 115 -4.22 -17.25 5.17
CA VAL A 115 -4.55 -17.91 3.92
C VAL A 115 -3.38 -18.74 3.36
N ASN A 116 -2.13 -18.33 3.60
CA ASN A 116 -0.94 -19.03 3.10
C ASN A 116 -0.50 -20.20 4.00
N PHE A 117 -0.65 -20.06 5.32
CA PHE A 117 -0.20 -21.06 6.30
C PHE A 117 -1.30 -22.03 6.74
N PHE A 118 -2.54 -21.57 6.96
CA PHE A 118 -3.61 -22.44 7.49
C PHE A 118 -4.34 -23.21 6.39
N LYS A 119 -4.54 -22.62 5.19
CA LYS A 119 -5.23 -23.33 4.09
C LYS A 119 -4.36 -24.39 3.39
N LYS A 120 -3.08 -24.47 3.72
CA LYS A 120 -2.15 -25.48 3.17
C LYS A 120 -2.29 -26.85 3.86
N LYS A 121 -2.94 -26.89 5.03
CA LYS A 121 -3.07 -28.13 5.82
C LYS A 121 -4.10 -29.11 5.22
N ASP A 122 -5.09 -28.61 4.49
CA ASP A 122 -6.17 -29.45 3.95
C ASP A 122 -5.76 -30.32 2.74
N TYR A 123 -4.70 -29.96 2.01
CA TYR A 123 -4.30 -30.73 0.81
C TYR A 123 -3.34 -31.88 1.12
N LYS A 124 -2.58 -31.82 2.21
CA LYS A 124 -1.66 -32.92 2.57
C LYS A 124 -2.39 -34.11 3.19
N VAL A 125 -3.43 -33.88 3.99
CA VAL A 125 -4.19 -34.95 4.64
C VAL A 125 -5.03 -35.75 3.63
N ALA A 126 -5.55 -35.10 2.59
CA ALA A 126 -6.36 -35.77 1.56
C ALA A 126 -5.54 -36.55 0.49
N LYS A 127 -4.19 -36.46 0.52
CA LYS A 127 -3.32 -37.22 -0.38
C LYS A 127 -2.66 -38.43 0.31
N GLU A 128 -2.82 -38.55 1.63
CA GLU A 128 -2.31 -39.67 2.44
C GLU A 128 -3.43 -40.62 2.92
N LEU A 129 -4.67 -40.45 2.46
CA LEU A 129 -5.79 -41.38 2.59
C LEU A 129 -6.15 -41.95 1.21
#